data_AF-A0A2T4WR58-F1
#
_entry.id   AF-A0A2T4WR58-F1
#
_cell.length_a   1.000
_cell.length_b   1.000
_cell.length_c   1.000
_cell.angle_alpha   90.00
_cell.angle_beta   90.00
_cell.angle_gamma   90.00
#
_symmetry.space_group_name_H-M   'P 1'
#
loop_
_entity.id
_entity.type
_entity.pdbx_description
1 polymer ?
#
loop_
_entity_poly.entity_id
_entity_poly.type
_entity_poly.pdbx_seq_one_letter_code
_entity_poly.pdbx_strand_id
1 'polypeptide(L)'
;MKKVNETEKLHAAIALLEVIQKEEEAQLKVQFNIVAENFKPLNLVKSALDDIIHQPNLKEDGLDTFIAMVTGYFSKKIFIGSTHNPFKQIIGSFMQMGITHVISKNAETLKVFFSSFIKEIWPSQNKAKS
;
A
#
# COMPACT_ATOMS: atom_id res chain seq x y z
N MET A 1 -54.78 -40.83 -24.16
CA MET A 1 -53.84 -39.69 -24.05
C MET A 1 -52.69 -40.13 -23.15
N LYS A 2 -51.45 -40.17 -23.66
CA LYS A 2 -50.28 -40.57 -22.86
C LYS A 2 -50.10 -39.57 -21.72
N LYS A 3 -50.10 -40.04 -20.47
CA LYS A 3 -49.73 -39.22 -19.30
C LYS A 3 -48.35 -38.65 -19.60
N VAL A 4 -48.27 -37.35 -19.85
CA VAL A 4 -46.99 -36.66 -19.90
C VAL A 4 -46.34 -36.96 -18.55
N ASN A 5 -45.13 -37.51 -18.61
CA ASN A 5 -44.46 -38.13 -17.47
C ASN A 5 -44.08 -37.03 -16.47
N GLU A 6 -44.96 -36.73 -15.52
CA GLU A 6 -44.78 -35.69 -14.49
C GLU A 6 -43.43 -35.83 -13.77
N THR A 7 -42.92 -37.06 -13.66
CA THR A 7 -41.58 -37.36 -13.14
C THR A 7 -40.47 -36.83 -14.04
N GLU A 8 -40.56 -36.95 -15.36
CA GLU A 8 -39.57 -36.38 -16.28
C GLU A 8 -39.54 -34.84 -16.20
N LYS A 9 -40.71 -34.20 -16.06
CA LYS A 9 -40.78 -32.74 -15.85
C LYS A 9 -40.12 -32.33 -14.54
N LEU A 10 -40.36 -33.07 -13.46
CA LEU A 10 -39.75 -32.79 -12.16
C LEU A 10 -38.22 -32.93 -12.23
N HIS A 11 -37.70 -33.97 -12.86
CA HIS A 11 -36.27 -34.17 -13.03
C HIS A 11 -35.63 -33.09 -13.91
N ALA A 12 -36.30 -32.69 -15.00
CA ALA A 12 -35.84 -31.58 -15.83
C ALA A 12 -35.82 -30.25 -15.07
N ALA A 13 -36.82 -29.99 -14.22
CA ALA A 13 -36.88 -28.81 -13.38
C ALA A 13 -35.76 -28.81 -12.32
N ILE A 14 -35.49 -29.96 -11.68
CA ILE A 14 -34.39 -30.11 -10.72
C ILE A 14 -33.04 -29.84 -11.40
N ALA A 15 -32.78 -30.46 -12.55
CA ALA A 15 -31.54 -30.24 -13.30
C ALA A 15 -31.36 -28.77 -13.71
N LEU A 16 -32.44 -28.10 -14.11
CA LEU A 16 -32.41 -26.68 -14.45
C LEU A 16 -32.12 -25.82 -13.21
N LEU A 17 -32.75 -26.11 -12.07
CA LEU A 17 -32.52 -25.39 -10.82
C LEU A 17 -31.11 -25.60 -10.27
N GLU A 18 -30.53 -26.79 -10.41
CA GLU A 18 -29.14 -27.06 -10.03
C GLU A 18 -28.13 -26.27 -10.86
N VAL A 19 -28.40 -26.08 -12.16
CA VAL A 19 -27.57 -25.23 -13.03
C VAL A 19 -27.66 -23.77 -12.58
N ILE A 20 -28.88 -23.27 -12.36
CA ILE A 20 -29.09 -21.89 -11.87
C ILE A 20 -28.39 -21.67 -10.53
N GLN A 21 -28.57 -22.59 -9.58
CA GLN A 21 -27.97 -22.49 -8.26
C GLN A 21 -26.44 -22.42 -8.31
N LYS A 22 -25.80 -23.24 -9.16
CA LYS A 22 -24.34 -23.21 -9.34
C LYS A 22 -23.86 -21.88 -9.94
N GLU A 23 -24.61 -21.33 -10.89
CA GLU A 23 -24.29 -20.05 -11.52
C GLU A 23 -24.44 -18.89 -10.52
N GLU A 24 -25.52 -18.88 -9.75
CA GLU A 24 -25.77 -17.89 -8.69
C GLU A 24 -24.69 -17.97 -7.59
N GLU A 25 -24.28 -19.17 -7.18
CA GLU A 25 -23.21 -19.37 -6.20
C GLU A 25 -21.88 -18.81 -6.70
N ALA A 26 -21.54 -19.04 -7.98
CA ALA A 26 -20.33 -18.51 -8.58
C ALA A 26 -20.35 -16.97 -8.62
N GLN A 27 -21.47 -16.37 -9.03
CA GLN A 27 -21.64 -14.92 -9.04
C GLN A 27 -21.55 -14.32 -7.64
N LEU A 28 -22.16 -14.97 -6.64
CA LEU A 28 -22.12 -14.52 -5.26
C LEU A 28 -20.69 -14.52 -4.70
N LYS A 29 -19.89 -15.55 -5.00
CA LYS A 29 -18.47 -15.61 -4.61
C LYS A 29 -17.65 -14.49 -5.24
N VAL A 30 -17.89 -14.19 -6.51
CA VAL A 30 -17.22 -13.08 -7.21
C VAL A 30 -17.57 -11.75 -6.57
N GLN A 31 -18.87 -11.47 -6.37
CA GLN A 31 -19.36 -10.25 -5.71
C GLN A 31 -18.80 -10.13 -4.28
N PHE A 32 -18.81 -11.22 -3.52
CA PHE A 32 -18.25 -11.24 -2.18
C PHE A 32 -16.76 -10.92 -2.18
N ASN A 33 -15.98 -11.48 -3.11
CA ASN A 33 -14.55 -11.21 -3.18
C ASN A 33 -14.27 -9.75 -3.57
N ILE A 34 -15.02 -9.19 -4.51
CA ILE A 34 -14.93 -7.76 -4.88
C ILE A 34 -15.23 -6.87 -3.69
N VAL A 35 -16.32 -7.15 -2.98
CA VAL A 35 -16.70 -6.41 -1.76
C VAL A 35 -15.60 -6.57 -0.71
N ALA A 36 -15.16 -7.79 -0.41
CA ALA A 36 -14.09 -8.05 0.55
C ALA A 36 -12.80 -7.33 0.18
N GLU A 37 -12.43 -7.28 -1.10
CA GLU A 37 -11.31 -6.51 -1.60
C GLU A 37 -11.49 -5.01 -1.42
N ASN A 38 -12.66 -4.46 -1.74
CA ASN A 38 -12.93 -3.02 -1.54
C ASN A 38 -12.96 -2.62 -0.07
N PHE A 39 -13.39 -3.51 0.83
CA PHE A 39 -13.35 -3.30 2.28
C PHE A 39 -11.96 -3.54 2.91
N LYS A 40 -10.94 -3.97 2.14
CA LYS A 40 -9.57 -4.02 2.65
C LYS A 40 -9.14 -2.58 3.00
N PRO A 41 -8.63 -2.32 4.22
CA PRO A 41 -8.23 -0.97 4.65
C PRO A 41 -7.25 -0.30 3.69
N LEU A 42 -6.38 -1.10 3.05
CA LEU A 42 -5.45 -0.65 2.01
C LEU A 42 -6.16 -0.06 0.78
N ASN A 43 -7.24 -0.67 0.32
CA ASN A 43 -7.99 -0.20 -0.84
C ASN A 43 -8.84 1.03 -0.50
N LEU A 44 -9.37 1.12 0.72
CA LEU A 44 -10.05 2.32 1.23
C LEU A 44 -9.09 3.53 1.36
N VAL A 45 -7.89 3.29 1.87
CA VAL A 45 -6.85 4.33 1.95
C VAL A 45 -6.40 4.73 0.53
N LYS A 46 -6.24 3.76 -0.37
CA LYS A 46 -5.86 4.03 -1.76
C LYS A 46 -6.92 4.84 -2.50
N SER A 47 -8.21 4.50 -2.37
CA SER A 47 -9.29 5.25 -3.02
C SER A 47 -9.43 6.66 -2.44
N ALA A 48 -9.35 6.79 -1.11
CA ALA A 48 -9.37 8.11 -0.46
C ALA A 48 -8.17 8.98 -0.89
N LEU A 49 -6.99 8.38 -1.04
CA LEU A 49 -5.80 9.05 -1.56
C LEU A 49 -5.97 9.47 -3.02
N ASP A 50 -6.50 8.59 -3.86
CA ASP A 50 -6.71 8.85 -5.28
C ASP A 50 -7.72 9.98 -5.47
N ASP A 51 -8.80 9.99 -4.69
CA ASP A 51 -9.81 11.04 -4.67
C ASP A 51 -9.24 12.39 -4.19
N ILE A 52 -8.36 12.37 -3.17
CA ILE A 52 -7.66 13.57 -2.66
C ILE A 52 -6.65 14.10 -3.69
N ILE A 53 -5.94 13.23 -4.39
CA ILE A 53 -4.90 13.65 -5.35
C ILE A 53 -5.53 14.15 -6.66
N HIS A 54 -6.63 13.55 -7.11
CA HIS A 54 -7.28 13.90 -8.38
C HIS A 54 -8.31 15.02 -8.28
N GLN A 55 -8.64 15.53 -7.09
CA GLN A 55 -9.51 16.69 -6.94
C GLN A 55 -8.75 17.99 -7.30
N PRO A 56 -9.12 18.70 -8.38
CA PRO A 56 -8.42 19.91 -8.83
C PRO A 56 -8.64 21.13 -7.91
N ASN A 57 -9.47 20.99 -6.87
CA ASN A 57 -9.85 22.07 -5.94
C ASN A 57 -9.22 21.93 -4.54
N LEU A 58 -8.40 20.91 -4.29
CA LEU A 58 -7.59 20.88 -3.08
C LEU A 58 -6.41 21.81 -3.29
N LYS A 59 -6.51 23.00 -2.68
CA LYS A 59 -5.40 23.94 -2.56
C LYS A 59 -4.18 23.21 -1.99
N GLU A 60 -2.98 23.59 -2.42
CA GLU A 60 -1.72 22.96 -2.01
C GLU A 60 -1.64 22.70 -0.48
N ASP A 61 -2.22 23.58 0.34
CA ASP A 61 -2.35 23.45 1.79
C ASP A 61 -2.93 22.10 2.28
N GLY A 62 -3.88 21.50 1.55
CA GLY A 62 -4.53 20.24 1.94
C GLY A 62 -3.64 19.02 1.69
N LEU A 63 -2.94 19.01 0.55
CA LEU A 63 -1.94 17.99 0.22
C LEU A 63 -0.74 18.10 1.15
N ASP A 64 -0.26 19.31 1.43
CA ASP A 64 0.85 19.54 2.36
C ASP A 64 0.49 19.10 3.78
N THR A 65 -0.74 19.37 4.25
CA THR A 65 -1.22 18.90 5.55
C THR A 65 -1.30 17.38 5.61
N PHE A 66 -1.79 16.73 4.56
CA PHE A 66 -1.87 15.28 4.48
C PHE A 66 -0.47 14.63 4.48
N ILE A 67 0.44 15.16 3.65
CA ILE A 67 1.84 14.73 3.59
C ILE A 67 2.50 14.93 4.95
N ALA A 68 2.30 16.07 5.60
CA ALA A 68 2.83 16.35 6.94
C ALA A 68 2.26 15.39 7.99
N MET A 69 0.98 15.00 7.88
CA MET A 69 0.34 14.07 8.81
C MET A 69 0.85 12.64 8.64
N VAL A 70 0.94 12.15 7.39
CA VAL A 70 1.52 10.84 7.08
C VAL A 70 2.98 10.79 7.49
N THR A 71 3.77 11.80 7.09
CA THR A 71 5.19 11.91 7.43
C THR A 71 5.39 12.02 8.94
N GLY A 72 4.55 12.80 9.64
CA GLY A 72 4.58 12.94 11.09
C GLY A 72 4.21 11.65 11.83
N TYR A 73 3.21 10.89 11.33
CA TYR A 73 2.83 9.61 11.90
C TYR A 73 3.92 8.55 11.70
N PHE A 74 4.48 8.43 10.49
CA PHE A 74 5.60 7.53 10.21
C PHE A 74 6.86 7.94 10.97
N SER A 75 7.18 9.23 11.04
CA SER A 75 8.30 9.77 11.82
C SER A 75 8.14 9.46 13.30
N LYS A 76 6.99 9.74 13.91
CA LYS A 76 6.71 9.38 15.31
C LYS A 76 6.78 7.87 15.52
N LYS A 77 6.28 7.08 14.58
CA LYS A 77 6.34 5.63 14.66
C LYS A 77 7.77 5.12 14.56
N ILE A 78 8.63 5.69 13.73
CA ILE A 78 10.04 5.30 13.57
C ILE A 78 10.89 5.78 14.75
N PHE A 79 10.76 7.06 15.15
CA PHE A 79 11.65 7.71 16.11
C PHE A 79 11.20 7.62 17.58
N ILE A 80 9.89 7.64 17.88
CA ILE A 80 9.37 7.85 19.25
C ILE A 80 8.83 6.55 19.89
N GLY A 81 8.58 5.50 19.10
CA GLY A 81 8.02 4.25 19.64
C GLY A 81 9.07 3.31 20.22
N SER A 82 9.31 3.37 21.54
CA SER A 82 9.89 2.25 22.31
C SER A 82 8.99 1.03 22.10
N THR A 83 9.43 0.08 21.29
CA THR A 83 8.64 -1.12 21.00
C THR A 83 9.55 -2.24 20.56
N HIS A 84 9.28 -3.42 21.15
CA HIS A 84 9.85 -4.76 20.93
C HIS A 84 9.80 -5.27 19.46
N ASN A 85 9.62 -4.41 18.47
CA ASN A 85 9.42 -4.82 17.09
C ASN A 85 10.77 -5.02 16.37
N PRO A 86 11.11 -6.26 15.96
CA PRO A 86 12.42 -6.61 15.39
C PRO A 86 12.79 -5.79 14.15
N PHE A 87 11.81 -5.29 13.38
CA PHE A 87 12.08 -4.49 12.18
C PHE A 87 12.81 -3.17 12.47
N LYS A 88 12.47 -2.50 13.58
CA LYS A 88 13.16 -1.27 14.00
C LYS A 88 14.54 -1.56 14.55
N GLN A 89 14.72 -2.67 15.25
CA GLN A 89 16.02 -3.12 15.72
C GLN A 89 16.93 -3.42 14.53
N ILE A 90 16.41 -4.06 13.48
CA ILE A 90 17.16 -4.33 12.24
C ILE A 90 17.59 -3.02 11.57
N ILE A 91 16.67 -2.06 11.36
CA ILE A 91 17.03 -0.77 10.74
C ILE A 91 17.99 0.02 11.61
N GLY A 92 17.75 0.10 12.92
CA GLY A 92 18.63 0.77 13.88
C GLY A 92 20.01 0.11 13.95
N SER A 93 20.09 -1.22 13.93
CA SER A 93 21.33 -1.98 13.89
C SER A 93 22.06 -1.81 12.56
N PHE A 94 21.37 -1.78 11.41
CA PHE A 94 22.02 -1.49 10.12
C PHE A 94 22.56 -0.06 10.08
N MET A 95 21.81 0.91 10.61
CA MET A 95 22.26 2.30 10.66
C MET A 95 23.43 2.46 11.63
N GLN A 96 23.35 1.84 12.82
CA GLN A 96 24.44 1.80 13.80
C GLN A 96 25.67 1.07 13.24
N MET A 97 25.51 -0.02 12.51
CA MET A 97 26.61 -0.77 11.89
C MET A 97 27.24 0.02 10.74
N GLY A 98 26.43 0.72 9.92
CA GLY A 98 26.90 1.63 8.89
C GLY A 98 27.68 2.81 9.47
N ILE A 99 27.16 3.47 10.51
CA ILE A 99 27.82 4.58 11.20
C ILE A 99 29.10 4.09 11.92
N THR A 100 29.06 2.95 12.60
CA THR A 100 30.21 2.39 13.34
C THR A 100 31.32 1.91 12.40
N HIS A 101 30.97 1.35 11.24
CA HIS A 101 31.95 0.98 10.21
C HIS A 101 32.63 2.23 9.62
N VAL A 102 31.91 3.35 9.53
CA VAL A 102 32.44 4.60 8.99
C VAL A 102 33.25 5.38 10.04
N ILE A 103 32.83 5.39 11.31
CA ILE A 103 33.59 6.02 12.41
C ILE A 103 34.90 5.27 12.70
N SER A 104 34.90 3.93 12.58
CA SER A 104 36.11 3.12 12.81
C SER A 104 37.21 3.32 11.74
N LYS A 105 36.94 4.05 10.65
CA LYS A 105 37.88 4.30 9.54
C LYS A 105 38.15 5.79 9.24
N ASN A 106 38.16 6.64 10.27
CA ASN A 106 38.42 8.09 10.23
C ASN A 106 37.23 8.98 9.80
N ALA A 107 37.11 10.11 10.49
CA ALA A 107 36.10 11.15 10.26
C ALA A 107 36.14 11.76 8.85
N GLU A 108 37.30 11.69 8.17
CA GLU A 108 37.44 12.11 6.78
C GLU A 108 36.60 11.25 5.83
N THR A 109 36.55 9.93 6.06
CA THR A 109 35.76 8.99 5.26
C THR A 109 34.27 9.25 5.42
N LEU A 110 33.82 9.61 6.63
CA LEU A 110 32.43 10.01 6.88
C LEU A 110 32.08 11.27 6.07
N LYS A 111 32.96 12.27 6.05
CA LYS A 111 32.76 13.52 5.33
C LYS A 111 32.73 13.30 3.82
N VAL A 112 33.56 12.41 3.29
CA VAL A 112 33.58 12.04 1.87
C VAL A 112 32.33 11.26 1.47
N PHE A 113 31.90 10.29 2.27
CA PHE A 113 30.66 9.53 2.02
C PHE A 113 29.43 10.45 2.06
N PHE A 114 29.30 11.27 3.11
CA PHE A 114 28.20 12.25 3.21
C PHE A 114 28.22 13.26 2.07
N SER A 115 29.38 13.82 1.71
CA SER A 115 29.46 14.79 0.61
C SER A 115 29.17 14.18 -0.76
N SER A 116 29.51 12.90 -0.96
CA SER A 116 29.19 12.19 -2.21
C SER A 116 27.71 11.85 -2.31
N PHE A 117 27.11 11.36 -1.22
CA PHE A 117 25.69 11.06 -1.14
C PHE A 117 24.82 12.31 -1.31
N ILE A 118 25.20 13.42 -0.67
CA ILE A 118 24.49 14.71 -0.81
C ILE A 118 24.61 15.26 -2.25
N LYS A 119 25.75 15.08 -2.92
CA LYS A 119 25.92 15.49 -4.33
C LYS A 119 25.10 14.65 -5.30
N GLU A 120 24.98 13.34 -5.04
CA GLU A 120 24.20 12.40 -5.86
C GLU A 120 22.69 12.68 -5.76
N ILE A 121 22.22 12.97 -4.54
CA ILE A 121 20.80 13.21 -4.26
C ILE A 121 20.40 14.65 -4.54
N TRP A 122 21.33 15.59 -4.40
CA TRP A 122 21.12 17.00 -4.67
C TRP A 122 22.19 17.51 -5.65
N PRO A 123 22.04 17.23 -6.96
CA PRO A 123 22.92 17.83 -7.94
C PRO A 123 22.69 19.34 -7.90
N SER A 124 23.65 20.09 -7.37
CA SER A 124 23.53 21.54 -7.24
C SER A 124 23.26 22.14 -8.62
N GLN A 125 22.09 22.76 -8.77
CA GLN A 125 21.75 23.65 -9.87
C GLN A 125 22.69 24.87 -9.83
N ASN A 126 23.90 24.75 -10.37
CA ASN A 126 24.78 25.87 -10.64
C ASN A 126 25.56 25.61 -11.95
N LYS A 127 24.80 25.65 -13.05
CA LYS A 127 25.29 26.14 -14.33
C LYS A 127 24.38 27.28 -14.78
N ALA A 128 24.56 28.48 -14.24
CA ALA A 128 24.07 29.72 -14.85
C ALA A 128 24.66 30.94 -14.15
N LYS A 129 25.81 31.43 -14.63
CA LYS A 129 25.99 32.79 -15.19
C LYS A 129 27.44 33.25 -15.08
N SER A 130 27.87 33.77 -16.23
CA SER A 130 29.06 34.58 -16.53
C SER A 130 30.37 33.83 -16.73
#